data_AF-T1CVB4-F1
#
_entry.id   AF-T1CVB4-F1
#
_cell.length_a   1.000
_cell.length_b   1.000
_cell.length_c   1.000
_cell.angle_alpha   90.00
_cell.angle_beta   90.00
_cell.angle_gamma   90.00
#
_symmetry.space_group_name_H-M   'P 1'
#
loop_
_entity.id
_entity.type
_entity.pdbx_description
1 polymer ?
#
loop_
_entity_poly.entity_id
_entity_poly.type
_entity_poly.pdbx_seq_one_letter_code
_entity_poly.pdbx_strand_id
1 'polypeptide(L)'
;GSSLSPGLGRTVARVGSQEPFARAGRDLLELAGLRLTGKRVERGSKADGEKVRAAIESQAEAVIEGKVVPLGSAQPIHLLYVAMDGTGVPTIPADTKGRRGKGEDGWAHTREAKLGCLFTQTGSDEQGCPLRDPASSSYVATMDSAAAFGALLYSEALRRGLH
;
A
#
# COMPACT_ATOMS: atom_id res chain seq x y z
N GLY A 1 -24.05 -11.51 -7.28
CA GLY A 1 -24.26 -12.42 -6.14
C GLY A 1 -23.28 -13.57 -6.18
N SER A 2 -22.34 -13.58 -5.24
CA SER A 2 -21.92 -14.69 -4.36
C SER A 2 -20.76 -14.13 -3.54
N SER A 3 -20.91 -14.02 -2.22
CA SER A 3 -19.78 -13.61 -1.37
C SER A 3 -18.72 -14.70 -1.44
N LEU A 4 -17.47 -14.31 -1.67
CA LEU A 4 -16.34 -15.23 -1.54
C LEU A 4 -16.14 -15.50 -0.05
N SER A 5 -15.79 -16.73 0.32
CA SER A 5 -15.31 -16.95 1.69
C SER A 5 -14.04 -16.12 1.95
N PRO A 6 -13.70 -15.80 3.20
CA PRO A 6 -12.51 -15.02 3.52
C PRO A 6 -11.21 -15.62 2.93
N GLY A 7 -11.07 -16.94 2.96
CA GLY A 7 -9.93 -17.64 2.35
C GLY A 7 -9.89 -17.46 0.84
N LEU A 8 -11.04 -17.58 0.18
CA LEU A 8 -11.15 -17.41 -1.26
C LEU A 8 -10.91 -15.96 -1.71
N GLY A 9 -11.39 -14.99 -0.92
CA GLY A 9 -11.09 -13.57 -1.13
C GLY A 9 -9.59 -13.30 -1.09
N ARG A 10 -8.87 -13.87 -0.11
CA ARG A 10 -7.40 -13.75 -0.03
C ARG A 10 -6.69 -14.35 -1.24
N THR A 11 -7.13 -15.52 -1.72
CA THR A 11 -6.57 -16.13 -2.94
C THR A 11 -6.77 -15.22 -4.15
N VAL A 12 -7.97 -14.69 -4.35
CA VAL A 12 -8.27 -13.77 -5.46
C VAL A 12 -7.43 -12.50 -5.37
N ALA A 13 -7.32 -11.89 -4.18
CA ALA A 13 -6.50 -10.70 -3.96
C ALA A 13 -5.02 -10.96 -4.28
N ARG A 14 -4.49 -12.12 -3.86
CA ARG A 14 -3.08 -12.49 -4.08
C ARG A 14 -2.76 -12.76 -5.56
N VAL A 15 -3.65 -13.41 -6.31
CA VAL A 15 -3.44 -13.61 -7.75
C VAL A 15 -3.62 -12.30 -8.51
N GLY A 16 -4.65 -11.51 -8.15
CA GLY A 16 -4.93 -10.22 -8.76
C GLY A 16 -3.84 -9.16 -8.56
N SER A 17 -2.96 -9.31 -7.55
CA SER A 17 -1.83 -8.40 -7.33
C SER A 17 -0.55 -8.78 -8.08
N GLN A 18 -0.46 -9.99 -8.64
CA GLN A 18 0.76 -10.50 -9.28
C GLN A 18 0.74 -10.38 -10.80
N GLU A 19 -0.44 -10.35 -11.41
CA GLU A 19 -0.58 -10.51 -12.86
C GLU A 19 -1.76 -9.69 -13.42
N PRO A 20 -1.77 -9.41 -14.74
CA PRO A 20 -2.93 -8.79 -15.38
C PRO A 20 -4.22 -9.58 -15.09
N PHE A 21 -5.32 -8.88 -14.80
CA PHE A 21 -6.55 -9.50 -14.28
C PHE A 21 -7.15 -10.58 -15.18
N ALA A 22 -6.99 -10.47 -16.51
CA ALA A 22 -7.43 -11.50 -17.44
C ALA A 22 -6.67 -12.83 -17.25
N ARG A 23 -5.38 -12.75 -16.94
CA ARG A 23 -4.55 -13.92 -16.60
C ARG A 23 -4.89 -14.44 -15.22
N ALA A 24 -5.04 -13.56 -14.24
CA ALA A 24 -5.50 -13.94 -12.89
C ALA A 24 -6.81 -14.76 -12.91
N GLY A 25 -7.78 -14.39 -13.75
CA GLY A 25 -9.02 -15.16 -13.91
C GLY A 25 -8.81 -16.56 -14.50
N ARG A 26 -7.83 -16.74 -15.41
CA ARG A 26 -7.46 -18.06 -15.95
C ARG A 26 -6.74 -18.90 -14.90
N ASP A 27 -5.76 -18.32 -14.22
CA ASP A 27 -4.99 -19.01 -13.18
C ASP A 27 -5.88 -19.45 -12.02
N LEU A 28 -6.86 -18.63 -11.63
CA LEU A 28 -7.87 -19.01 -10.64
C LEU A 28 -8.72 -20.22 -11.08
N LEU A 29 -9.02 -20.33 -12.38
CA LEU A 29 -9.72 -21.48 -12.94
C LEU A 29 -8.81 -22.71 -12.98
N GLU A 30 -7.59 -22.58 -13.49
CA GLU A 30 -6.66 -23.69 -13.72
C GLU A 30 -6.10 -24.27 -12.42
N LEU A 31 -5.72 -23.40 -11.47
CA LEU A 31 -5.05 -23.81 -10.24
C LEU A 31 -6.01 -24.12 -9.09
N ALA A 32 -7.21 -23.54 -9.10
CA ALA A 32 -8.15 -23.63 -7.98
C ALA A 32 -9.58 -24.01 -8.39
N GLY A 33 -9.86 -24.24 -9.69
CA GLY A 33 -11.20 -24.56 -10.18
C GLY A 33 -12.19 -23.38 -10.09
N LEU A 34 -11.71 -22.16 -9.86
CA LEU A 34 -12.52 -20.99 -9.58
C LEU A 34 -12.83 -20.21 -10.85
N ARG A 35 -14.07 -20.30 -11.32
CA ARG A 35 -14.55 -19.53 -12.48
C ARG A 35 -14.82 -18.08 -12.10
N LEU A 36 -13.79 -17.23 -12.23
CA LEU A 36 -13.90 -15.79 -12.03
C LEU A 36 -13.39 -15.05 -13.26
N THR A 37 -14.16 -14.06 -13.73
CA THR A 37 -13.73 -13.22 -14.85
C THR A 37 -12.66 -12.23 -14.38
N GLY A 38 -11.78 -11.78 -15.29
CA GLY A 38 -10.81 -10.73 -14.97
C GLY A 38 -11.47 -9.45 -14.43
N LYS A 39 -12.65 -9.08 -14.95
CA LYS A 39 -13.43 -7.94 -14.41
C LYS A 39 -13.87 -8.15 -12.96
N ARG A 40 -14.14 -9.39 -12.54
CA ARG A 40 -14.48 -9.69 -11.14
C ARG A 40 -13.25 -9.59 -10.24
N VAL A 41 -12.08 -10.03 -10.72
CA VAL A 41 -10.80 -9.84 -10.02
C VAL A 41 -10.47 -8.35 -9.87
N GLU A 42 -10.56 -7.57 -10.95
CA GLU A 42 -10.34 -6.12 -10.96
C GLU A 42 -11.20 -5.40 -9.90
N ARG A 43 -12.51 -5.68 -9.88
CA ARG A 43 -13.42 -5.07 -8.89
C ARG A 43 -13.06 -5.47 -7.45
N GLY A 44 -12.61 -6.71 -7.25
CA GLY A 44 -12.13 -7.18 -5.95
C GLY A 44 -10.89 -6.40 -5.51
N SER A 45 -9.88 -6.32 -6.37
CA SER A 45 -8.65 -5.56 -6.11
C SER A 45 -8.92 -4.09 -5.82
N LYS A 46 -9.84 -3.46 -6.58
CA LYS A 46 -10.27 -2.08 -6.32
C LYS A 46 -10.91 -1.93 -4.93
N ALA A 47 -11.86 -2.80 -4.60
CA ALA A 47 -12.56 -2.75 -3.31
C ALA A 47 -11.61 -3.02 -2.13
N ASP A 48 -10.64 -3.91 -2.29
CA ASP A 48 -9.64 -4.17 -1.25
C ASP A 48 -8.68 -2.99 -1.10
N GLY A 49 -8.26 -2.36 -2.21
CA GLY A 49 -7.48 -1.12 -2.18
C GLY A 49 -8.20 0.04 -1.49
N GLU A 50 -9.51 0.21 -1.74
CA GLU A 50 -10.34 1.23 -1.07
C GLU A 50 -10.42 0.99 0.45
N LYS A 51 -10.58 -0.26 0.89
CA LYS A 51 -10.57 -0.61 2.33
C LYS A 51 -9.23 -0.33 2.98
N VAL A 52 -8.13 -0.73 2.34
CA VAL A 52 -6.77 -0.49 2.85
C VAL A 52 -6.51 1.01 2.96
N ARG A 53 -6.87 1.79 1.93
CA ARG A 53 -6.77 3.25 1.96
C ARG A 53 -7.55 3.85 3.12
N ALA A 54 -8.82 3.49 3.27
CA ALA A 54 -9.67 4.01 4.35
C ALA A 54 -9.12 3.67 5.74
N ALA A 55 -8.58 2.46 5.92
CA ALA A 55 -7.96 2.06 7.18
C ALA A 55 -6.69 2.86 7.48
N ILE A 56 -5.82 3.07 6.48
CA ILE A 56 -4.61 3.89 6.61
C ILE A 56 -4.97 5.34 6.97
N GLU A 57 -5.90 5.95 6.24
CA GLU A 57 -6.32 7.35 6.45
C GLU A 57 -6.97 7.54 7.82
N SER A 58 -7.91 6.66 8.20
CA SER A 58 -8.58 6.74 9.50
C SER A 58 -7.60 6.55 10.67
N GLN A 59 -6.64 5.64 10.54
CA GLN A 59 -5.60 5.46 11.56
C GLN A 59 -4.68 6.68 11.66
N ALA A 60 -4.30 7.26 10.51
CA ALA A 60 -3.47 8.45 10.47
C ALA A 60 -4.15 9.65 11.16
N GLU A 61 -5.42 9.90 10.83
CA GLU A 61 -6.23 10.94 11.47
C GLU A 61 -6.33 10.74 12.98
N ALA A 62 -6.64 9.51 13.43
CA ALA A 62 -6.79 9.22 14.86
C ALA A 62 -5.48 9.43 15.65
N VAL A 63 -4.32 9.14 15.06
CA VAL A 63 -3.01 9.37 15.68
C VAL A 63 -2.66 10.86 15.69
N ILE A 64 -2.83 11.56 14.56
CA ILE A 64 -2.51 13.00 14.45
C ILE A 64 -3.38 13.84 15.40
N GLU A 65 -4.66 13.51 15.54
CA GLU A 65 -5.59 14.21 16.43
C GLU A 65 -5.45 13.79 17.90
N GLY A 66 -4.57 12.84 18.22
CA GLY A 66 -4.37 12.34 19.59
C GLY A 66 -5.55 11.51 20.13
N LYS A 67 -6.50 11.10 19.28
CA LYS A 67 -7.61 10.20 19.65
C LYS A 67 -7.10 8.80 19.99
N VAL A 68 -6.00 8.39 19.36
CA VAL A 68 -5.27 7.17 19.66
C VAL A 68 -3.87 7.56 20.09
N VAL A 69 -3.51 7.22 21.33
CA VAL A 69 -2.13 7.31 21.81
C VAL A 69 -1.50 5.93 21.65
N PRO A 70 -0.55 5.75 20.72
CA PRO A 70 0.14 4.48 20.55
C PRO A 70 0.98 4.20 21.79
N LEU A 71 0.80 3.03 22.40
CA LEU A 71 1.58 2.62 23.57
C LEU A 71 3.08 2.39 23.27
N GLY A 72 3.49 2.51 22.00
CA GLY A 72 4.83 2.21 21.53
C GLY A 72 5.13 0.71 21.54
N SER A 73 6.35 0.34 21.13
CA SER A 73 6.88 -1.00 21.39
C SER A 73 7.28 -1.16 22.85
N ALA A 74 7.24 -2.40 23.36
CA ALA A 74 7.68 -2.71 24.72
C ALA A 74 9.14 -2.30 25.01
N GLN A 75 9.96 -2.19 23.96
CA GLN A 75 11.31 -1.64 24.02
C GLN A 75 11.36 -0.28 23.29
N PRO A 76 12.16 0.69 23.76
CA PRO A 76 12.36 1.95 23.07
C PRO A 76 12.86 1.74 21.64
N ILE A 77 12.25 2.41 20.66
CA ILE A 77 12.78 2.45 19.29
C ILE A 77 13.82 3.55 19.21
N HIS A 78 15.10 3.19 19.26
CA HIS A 78 16.20 4.15 19.15
C HIS A 78 16.39 4.69 17.73
N LEU A 79 16.08 3.87 16.71
CA LEU A 79 16.23 4.23 15.32
C LEU A 79 15.08 3.66 14.50
N LEU A 80 14.29 4.55 13.91
CA LEU A 80 13.21 4.22 13.00
C LEU A 80 13.67 4.51 11.57
N TYR A 81 13.60 3.50 10.71
CA TYR A 81 13.93 3.64 9.30
C TYR A 81 12.66 3.93 8.50
N VAL A 82 12.78 4.87 7.57
CA VAL A 82 11.73 5.21 6.60
C VAL A 82 12.32 5.07 5.21
N ALA A 83 11.86 4.06 4.46
CA ALA A 83 12.14 3.94 3.04
C ALA A 83 10.91 4.41 2.27
N MET A 84 11.07 5.33 1.34
CA MET A 84 9.96 5.87 0.54
C MET A 84 10.37 6.05 -0.91
N ASP A 85 9.43 5.81 -1.81
CA ASP A 85 9.61 6.02 -3.25
C ASP A 85 8.29 6.45 -3.90
N GLY A 86 8.39 7.08 -5.06
CA GLY A 86 7.28 7.52 -5.90
C GLY A 86 7.52 7.12 -7.35
N THR A 87 6.58 6.38 -7.94
CA THR A 87 6.70 5.89 -9.32
C THR A 87 5.52 6.32 -10.18
N GLY A 88 5.80 6.70 -11.43
CA GLY A 88 4.79 7.04 -12.42
C GLY A 88 4.10 5.77 -12.95
N VAL A 89 2.81 5.61 -12.65
CA VAL A 89 1.97 4.53 -13.15
C VAL A 89 1.15 5.05 -14.34
N PRO A 90 1.18 4.39 -15.51
CA PRO A 90 0.31 4.73 -16.63
C PRO A 90 -1.15 4.65 -16.22
N THR A 91 -1.93 5.65 -16.60
CA THR A 91 -3.36 5.72 -16.26
C THR A 91 -4.21 6.10 -17.45
N ILE A 92 -5.52 5.90 -17.34
CA ILE A 92 -6.44 6.40 -18.37
C ILE A 92 -6.55 7.93 -18.28
N PRO A 93 -6.91 8.62 -19.38
CA PRO A 93 -7.07 10.08 -19.39
C PRO A 93 -8.01 10.63 -18.31
N ALA A 94 -9.03 9.86 -17.92
CA ALA A 94 -9.96 10.25 -16.87
C ALA A 94 -9.26 10.44 -15.51
N ASP A 95 -8.23 9.66 -15.22
CA ASP A 95 -7.51 9.71 -13.95
C ASP A 95 -6.61 10.94 -13.84
N THR A 96 -6.26 11.59 -14.94
CA THR A 96 -5.34 12.73 -15.00
C THR A 96 -6.02 14.04 -15.41
N LYS A 97 -7.35 14.06 -15.48
CA LYS A 97 -8.15 15.25 -15.79
C LYS A 97 -7.74 16.43 -14.91
N GLY A 98 -7.42 17.57 -15.54
CA GLY A 98 -7.00 18.80 -14.85
C GLY A 98 -5.55 18.81 -14.35
N ARG A 99 -4.75 17.79 -14.67
CA ARG A 99 -3.30 17.77 -14.40
C ARG A 99 -2.51 18.09 -15.64
N ARG A 100 -1.51 18.96 -15.50
CA ARG A 100 -0.59 19.32 -16.60
C ARG A 100 0.54 18.31 -16.69
N GLY A 101 0.72 17.74 -17.87
CA GLY A 101 1.86 16.90 -18.21
C GLY A 101 3.14 17.69 -18.44
N LYS A 102 4.27 16.98 -18.44
CA LYS A 102 5.58 17.55 -18.79
C LYS A 102 5.85 17.56 -20.31
N GLY A 103 5.05 16.83 -21.10
CA GLY A 103 5.17 16.76 -22.55
C GLY A 103 4.66 18.02 -23.26
N GLU A 104 5.02 18.17 -24.53
CA GLU A 104 4.60 19.29 -25.39
C GLU A 104 3.07 19.33 -25.60
N ASP A 105 2.43 18.17 -25.57
CA ASP A 105 0.98 18.03 -25.62
C ASP A 105 0.28 18.58 -24.36
N GLY A 106 1.02 18.75 -23.26
CA GLY A 106 0.51 19.16 -21.95
C GLY A 106 -0.30 18.09 -21.22
N TRP A 107 -0.37 16.85 -21.74
CA TRP A 107 -1.17 15.77 -21.16
C TRP A 107 -0.37 15.00 -20.10
N ALA A 108 -0.98 14.83 -18.92
CA ALA A 108 -0.45 13.92 -17.91
C ALA A 108 -0.86 12.48 -18.27
N HIS A 109 0.11 11.67 -18.68
CA HIS A 109 -0.08 10.26 -19.05
C HIS A 109 0.02 9.29 -17.86
N THR A 110 0.54 9.77 -16.73
CA THR A 110 0.76 8.96 -15.53
C THR A 110 0.19 9.62 -14.29
N ARG A 111 -0.06 8.81 -13.27
CA ARG A 111 -0.19 9.25 -11.87
C ARG A 111 0.99 8.73 -11.07
N GLU A 112 1.42 9.49 -10.07
CA GLU A 112 2.47 9.06 -9.17
C GLU A 112 1.88 8.23 -8.03
N ALA A 113 2.21 6.95 -7.97
CA ALA A 113 1.96 6.10 -6.82
C ALA A 113 3.15 6.18 -5.87
N LYS A 114 2.88 6.52 -4.61
CA LYS A 114 3.88 6.66 -3.55
C LYS A 114 3.72 5.52 -2.57
N LEU A 115 4.85 4.93 -2.17
CA LEU A 115 4.90 3.86 -1.18
C LEU A 115 5.95 4.21 -0.12
N GLY A 116 5.55 4.11 1.13
CA GLY A 116 6.41 4.22 2.30
C GLY A 116 6.46 2.90 3.04
N CYS A 117 7.64 2.55 3.54
CA CYS A 117 7.89 1.39 4.40
C CYS A 117 8.63 1.88 5.65
N LEU A 118 8.02 1.70 6.82
CA LEU A 118 8.64 2.02 8.10
C LEU A 118 9.01 0.73 8.82
N PHE A 119 10.24 0.66 9.34
CA PHE A 119 10.78 -0.54 9.97
C PHE A 119 11.92 -0.22 10.94
N THR A 120 12.36 -1.24 11.69
CA THR A 120 13.50 -1.16 12.59
C THR A 120 14.59 -2.14 12.16
N GLN A 121 15.84 -1.80 12.48
CA GLN A 121 17.01 -2.66 12.30
C GLN A 121 17.84 -2.55 13.57
N THR A 122 17.82 -3.59 14.41
CA THR A 122 18.51 -3.59 15.71
C THR A 122 19.77 -4.44 15.72
N GLY A 123 19.99 -5.26 14.69
CA GLY A 123 21.17 -6.12 14.56
C GLY A 123 21.75 -6.13 13.15
N SER A 124 22.86 -6.86 13.01
CA SER A 124 23.55 -7.09 11.74
C SER A 124 23.76 -8.59 11.50
N ASP A 125 23.97 -8.97 10.24
CA ASP A 125 24.39 -10.32 9.87
C ASP A 125 25.86 -10.59 10.17
N GLU A 126 26.33 -11.79 9.82
CA GLU A 126 27.73 -12.23 10.01
C GLU A 126 28.75 -11.36 9.25
N GLN A 127 28.31 -10.66 8.19
CA GLN A 127 29.13 -9.75 7.39
C GLN A 127 29.05 -8.30 7.89
N GLY A 128 28.28 -8.04 8.95
CA GLY A 128 28.07 -6.72 9.53
C GLY A 128 27.02 -5.87 8.81
N CYS A 129 26.27 -6.43 7.85
CA CYS A 129 25.22 -5.71 7.15
C CYS A 129 23.95 -5.58 8.03
N PRO A 130 23.30 -4.40 8.10
CA PRO A 130 22.10 -4.21 8.91
C PRO A 130 20.95 -5.14 8.50
N LEU A 131 20.38 -5.86 9.47
CA LEU A 131 19.24 -6.74 9.26
C LEU A 131 17.95 -6.08 9.70
N ARG A 132 16.91 -6.19 8.86
CA ARG A 132 15.56 -5.74 9.22
C ARG A 132 14.99 -6.65 10.30
N ASP A 133 14.50 -6.06 11.38
CA ASP A 133 13.88 -6.81 12.47
C ASP A 133 12.63 -7.54 11.95
N PRO A 134 12.45 -8.83 12.29
CA PRO A 134 11.27 -9.59 11.89
C PRO A 134 9.97 -8.90 12.31
N ALA A 135 8.97 -8.92 11.43
CA ALA A 135 7.65 -8.33 11.65
C ALA A 135 7.66 -6.83 12.03
N SER A 136 8.76 -6.11 11.75
CA SER A 136 8.84 -4.68 12.01
C SER A 136 8.34 -3.81 10.86
N SER A 137 7.93 -4.35 9.71
CA SER A 137 7.53 -3.51 8.56
C SER A 137 6.07 -3.07 8.64
N SER A 138 5.82 -1.78 8.42
CA SER A 138 4.50 -1.26 8.08
C SER A 138 4.58 -0.43 6.81
N TYR A 139 3.46 -0.35 6.08
CA TYR A 139 3.41 0.27 4.77
C TYR A 139 2.30 1.32 4.73
N VAL A 140 2.60 2.45 4.10
CA VAL A 140 1.62 3.47 3.72
C VAL A 140 1.74 3.71 2.23
N ALA A 141 0.62 3.86 1.52
CA ALA A 141 0.63 4.11 0.09
C ALA A 141 -0.47 5.11 -0.29
N THR A 142 -0.17 5.98 -1.24
CA THR A 142 -1.17 6.91 -1.79
C THR A 142 -0.79 7.36 -3.20
N MET A 143 -1.79 7.74 -3.98
CA MET A 143 -1.61 8.47 -5.25
C MET A 143 -1.84 9.99 -5.09
N ASP A 144 -2.04 10.47 -3.87
CA ASP A 144 -2.30 11.88 -3.57
C ASP A 144 -0.99 12.70 -3.51
N SER A 145 -1.11 13.95 -3.05
CA SER A 145 0.00 14.89 -3.01
C SER A 145 1.15 14.38 -2.12
N ALA A 146 2.36 14.87 -2.37
CA ALA A 146 3.50 14.58 -1.51
C ALA A 146 3.26 15.03 -0.05
N ALA A 147 2.51 16.11 0.16
CA ALA A 147 2.12 16.56 1.50
C ALA A 147 1.20 15.55 2.21
N ALA A 148 0.18 15.02 1.52
CA ALA A 148 -0.67 13.97 2.08
C ALA A 148 0.13 12.70 2.39
N PHE A 149 1.05 12.31 1.50
CA PHE A 149 1.94 11.18 1.74
C PHE A 149 2.86 11.39 2.95
N GLY A 150 3.42 12.59 3.11
CA GLY A 150 4.22 12.97 4.29
C GLY A 150 3.43 12.88 5.59
N ALA A 151 2.15 13.30 5.59
CA ALA A 151 1.28 13.17 6.75
C ALA A 151 1.04 11.69 7.12
N LEU A 152 0.82 10.81 6.13
CA LEU A 152 0.70 9.37 6.37
C LEU A 152 1.98 8.78 6.97
N LEU A 153 3.15 9.10 6.40
CA LEU A 153 4.44 8.66 6.93
C LEU A 153 4.67 9.12 8.37
N TYR A 154 4.37 10.39 8.66
CA TYR A 154 4.54 10.96 9.99
C TYR A 154 3.59 10.31 11.00
N SER A 155 2.32 10.14 10.65
CA SER A 155 1.36 9.46 11.52
C SER A 155 1.76 8.03 11.84
N GLU A 156 2.32 7.31 10.85
CA GLU A 156 2.80 5.95 11.03
C GLU A 156 4.07 5.92 11.89
N ALA A 157 4.94 6.92 11.79
CA ALA A 157 6.10 7.06 12.67
C ALA A 157 5.68 7.33 14.13
N LEU A 158 4.73 8.24 14.36
CA LEU A 158 4.13 8.48 15.67
C LEU A 158 3.51 7.20 16.24
N ARG A 159 2.75 6.47 15.40
CA ARG A 159 2.15 5.18 15.76
C ARG A 159 3.17 4.16 16.26
N ARG A 160 4.38 4.22 15.71
CA ARG A 160 5.47 3.32 16.06
C ARG A 160 6.28 3.80 17.27
N GLY A 161 5.99 4.97 17.82
CA GLY A 161 6.68 5.49 18.99
C GLY A 161 7.77 6.49 18.67
N LEU A 162 7.66 7.24 17.57
CA LEU A 162 8.39 8.50 17.42
C LEU A 162 7.81 9.50 18.43
N HIS A 163 8.48 9.71 19.56
CA HIS A 163 8.13 10.71 20.58
C HIS A 163 9.38 11.28 21.24
#